data_AF-A0A644VJ66-F1
#
_entry.id   AF-A0A644VJ66-F1
#
_cell.length_a   1.000
_cell.length_b   1.000
_cell.length_c   1.000
_cell.angle_alpha   90.00
_cell.angle_beta   90.00
_cell.angle_gamma   90.00
#
_symmetry.space_group_name_H-M   'P 1'
#
loop_
_entity.id
_entity.type
_entity.pdbx_description
1 polymer ?
#
loop_
_entity_poly.entity_id
_entity_poly.type
_entity_poly.pdbx_seq_one_letter_code
_entity_poly.pdbx_strand_id
1 'polypeptide(L)'
;MAFENIKTDFKPSAPQTEPFQSPIIDLRNMISRVEHRAIQATRKTAFGDFMGGVIIDPYATYHPSDSAEWLEILSEAKKLDADIYAKLYYVRGGGTVLIPDPKFGFVFQPVIGKNGWSSRQLYGQATQLLNTYAAAIMRIIAEVGSF
;
A
#
# COMPACT_ATOMS: atom_id res chain seq x y z
N MET A 1 -41.76 28.31 -35.96
CA MET A 1 -41.36 27.44 -34.83
C MET A 1 -39.84 27.38 -34.87
N ALA A 2 -39.13 28.19 -34.08
CA ALA A 2 -38.56 27.87 -32.75
C ALA A 2 -37.45 26.79 -32.87
N PHE A 3 -36.17 27.00 -32.54
CA PHE A 3 -35.59 27.67 -31.37
C PHE A 3 -34.20 28.26 -31.64
N GLU A 4 -33.92 29.39 -30.99
CA GLU A 4 -32.62 30.03 -30.79
C GLU A 4 -31.77 29.31 -29.72
N ASN A 5 -30.49 29.67 -29.68
CA ASN A 5 -29.60 29.74 -28.51
C ASN A 5 -29.14 28.44 -27.82
N ILE A 6 -27.93 28.00 -28.16
CA ILE A 6 -26.92 27.66 -27.13
C ILE A 6 -25.55 28.22 -27.60
N LYS A 7 -25.19 29.42 -27.14
CA LYS A 7 -23.78 29.80 -27.02
C LYS A 7 -23.26 29.10 -25.78
N THR A 8 -22.50 28.02 -25.95
CA THR A 8 -21.74 27.44 -24.84
C THR A 8 -20.55 28.34 -24.55
N ASP A 9 -20.65 29.13 -23.50
CA ASP A 9 -19.50 29.81 -22.88
C ASP A 9 -18.56 28.74 -22.30
N PHE A 10 -17.68 28.18 -23.14
CA PHE A 10 -16.57 27.39 -22.67
C PHE A 10 -15.52 28.35 -22.09
N LYS A 11 -15.62 28.58 -20.78
CA LYS A 11 -14.56 29.22 -20.01
C LYS A 11 -13.55 28.13 -19.63
N PRO A 12 -12.33 28.08 -20.19
CA PRO A 12 -11.33 27.14 -19.72
C PRO A 12 -11.03 27.49 -18.26
N SER A 13 -11.45 26.61 -17.35
CA SER A 13 -10.99 26.68 -15.96
C SER A 13 -9.48 26.48 -15.96
N ALA A 14 -8.76 27.47 -15.39
CA ALA A 14 -7.32 27.41 -15.23
C ALA A 14 -6.89 26.08 -14.61
N PRO A 15 -5.74 25.51 -15.00
CA PRO A 15 -5.22 24.30 -14.38
C PRO A 15 -5.10 24.55 -12.88
N GLN A 16 -5.84 23.77 -12.09
CA GLN A 16 -5.69 23.78 -10.63
C GLN A 16 -4.27 23.29 -10.33
N THR A 17 -3.38 24.23 -10.03
CA THR A 17 -2.08 23.94 -9.45
C THR A 17 -2.29 23.42 -8.04
N GLU A 18 -2.58 22.12 -7.92
CA GLU A 18 -2.22 21.37 -6.73
C GLU A 18 -0.74 21.68 -6.44
N PRO A 19 -0.38 22.12 -5.22
CA PRO A 19 1.00 22.45 -4.90
C PRO A 19 1.85 21.20 -5.14
N PHE A 20 2.87 21.31 -6.00
CA PHE A 20 3.88 20.28 -6.17
C PHE A 20 4.55 20.03 -4.81
N GLN A 21 4.06 19.03 -4.07
CA GLN A 21 4.73 18.56 -2.88
C GLN A 21 6.01 17.88 -3.33
N SER A 22 7.16 18.37 -2.83
CA SER A 22 8.45 17.78 -3.16
C SER A 22 8.42 16.28 -2.85
N PRO A 23 8.92 15.40 -3.74
CA PRO A 23 8.93 13.95 -3.53
C PRO A 23 9.52 13.51 -2.17
N ILE A 24 10.45 14.32 -1.62
CA ILE A 24 11.08 14.08 -0.31
C ILE A 24 10.08 14.30 0.85
N ILE A 25 9.21 15.31 0.74
CA ILE A 25 8.19 15.61 1.75
C ILE A 25 7.14 14.50 1.75
N ASP A 26 6.73 14.06 0.57
CA ASP A 26 5.79 12.95 0.38
C ASP A 26 6.29 11.65 1.01
N LEU A 27 7.56 11.30 0.74
CA LEU A 27 8.20 10.11 1.30
C LEU A 27 8.26 10.17 2.82
N ARG A 28 8.69 11.31 3.39
CA ARG A 28 8.78 11.49 4.85
C ARG A 28 7.40 11.36 5.51
N ASN A 29 6.39 12.01 4.95
CA ASN A 29 5.02 11.92 5.44
C ASN A 29 4.51 10.48 5.39
N MET A 30 4.88 9.73 4.36
CA MET A 30 4.49 8.34 4.21
C MET A 30 5.15 7.44 5.26
N ILE A 31 6.47 7.59 5.46
CA ILE A 31 7.21 6.87 6.51
C ILE A 31 6.58 7.12 7.88
N SER A 32 6.33 8.39 8.23
CA SER A 32 5.69 8.75 9.49
C SER A 32 4.31 8.14 9.66
N ARG A 33 3.51 8.00 8.59
CA ARG A 33 2.21 7.30 8.65
C ARG A 33 2.37 5.81 8.92
N VAL A 34 3.31 5.15 8.25
CA VAL A 34 3.58 3.71 8.44
C VAL A 34 4.08 3.43 9.86
N GLU A 35 5.02 4.22 10.35
CA GLU A 35 5.52 4.14 11.72
C GLU A 35 4.40 4.36 12.74
N HIS A 36 3.57 5.40 12.53
CA HIS A 36 2.45 5.67 13.42
C HIS A 36 1.45 4.52 13.45
N ARG A 37 1.15 3.91 12.30
CA ARG A 37 0.29 2.72 12.20
C ARG A 37 0.88 1.54 12.95
N ALA A 38 2.19 1.28 12.80
CA ALA A 38 2.88 0.24 13.52
C ALA A 38 2.75 0.41 15.05
N ILE A 39 3.02 1.62 15.55
CA ILE A 39 2.94 1.95 16.99
C ILE A 39 1.50 1.84 17.52
N GLN A 40 0.50 2.30 16.75
CA GLN A 40 -0.89 2.17 17.15
C GLN A 40 -1.30 0.70 17.26
N ALA A 41 -0.81 -0.11 16.33
CA ALA A 41 -1.17 -1.50 16.28
C ALA A 41 -0.49 -2.28 17.41
N THR A 42 0.81 -2.05 17.71
CA THR A 42 1.48 -2.68 18.87
C THR A 42 0.81 -2.34 20.21
N ARG A 43 0.33 -1.09 20.39
CA ARG A 43 -0.42 -0.69 21.59
C ARG A 43 -1.71 -1.50 21.79
N LYS A 44 -2.37 -1.93 20.71
CA LYS A 44 -3.56 -2.80 20.79
C LYS A 44 -3.19 -4.24 21.12
N THR A 45 -1.97 -4.67 20.81
CA THR A 45 -1.50 -6.05 20.89
C THR A 45 -0.50 -6.28 22.01
N ALA A 46 -0.59 -5.58 23.16
CA ALA A 46 0.35 -5.71 24.29
C ALA A 46 0.63 -7.16 24.77
N PHE A 47 -0.20 -8.13 24.35
CA PHE A 47 -0.01 -9.58 24.54
C PHE A 47 1.06 -10.21 23.61
N GLY A 48 1.38 -9.57 22.49
CA GLY A 48 2.26 -10.05 21.43
C GLY A 48 3.75 -9.83 21.65
N ASP A 49 4.11 -8.79 22.41
CA ASP A 49 5.49 -8.55 22.85
C ASP A 49 5.94 -9.60 23.88
N PHE A 50 5.02 -10.25 24.59
CA PHE A 50 5.31 -11.33 25.53
C PHE A 50 5.67 -12.67 24.86
N MET A 51 5.25 -12.90 23.60
CA MET A 51 5.33 -14.20 22.92
C MET A 51 6.34 -14.26 21.76
N GLY A 52 7.28 -13.29 21.65
CA GLY A 52 8.34 -13.35 20.62
C GLY A 52 8.02 -12.68 19.28
N GLY A 53 7.18 -11.64 19.31
CA GLY A 53 7.04 -10.69 18.20
C GLY A 53 5.85 -10.97 17.30
N VAL A 54 4.71 -10.35 17.63
CA VAL A 54 3.52 -10.36 16.77
C VAL A 54 3.80 -9.57 15.50
N ILE A 55 3.60 -10.22 14.35
CA ILE A 55 3.53 -9.55 13.05
C ILE A 55 2.20 -8.82 13.01
N ILE A 56 2.24 -7.55 12.62
CA ILE A 56 1.07 -6.70 12.59
C ILE A 56 0.86 -6.21 11.16
N ASP A 57 -0.40 -6.12 10.73
CA ASP A 57 -0.74 -5.48 9.47
C ASP A 57 -0.86 -3.96 9.67
N PRO A 58 0.06 -3.16 9.09
CA PRO A 58 0.04 -1.70 9.27
C PRO A 58 -1.14 -1.02 8.58
N TYR A 59 -1.93 -1.71 7.75
CA TYR A 59 -3.02 -1.09 6.98
C TYR A 59 -4.40 -1.70 7.24
N ALA A 60 -4.50 -2.66 8.16
CA ALA A 60 -5.75 -3.34 8.53
C ALA A 60 -6.88 -2.38 8.89
N THR A 61 -6.59 -1.26 9.57
CA THR A 61 -7.60 -0.26 9.94
C THR A 61 -8.34 0.32 8.73
N TYR A 62 -7.68 0.42 7.58
CA TYR A 62 -8.25 1.04 6.38
C TYR A 62 -8.71 0.01 5.35
N HIS A 63 -8.07 -1.15 5.30
CA HIS A 63 -8.45 -2.24 4.39
C HIS A 63 -8.30 -3.60 5.08
N PRO A 64 -9.28 -4.01 5.92
CA PRO A 64 -9.16 -5.23 6.71
C PRO A 64 -9.40 -6.52 5.91
N SER A 65 -10.02 -6.44 4.73
CA SER A 65 -10.50 -7.61 3.99
C SER A 65 -9.41 -8.50 3.43
N ASP A 66 -8.19 -7.99 3.26
CA ASP A 66 -7.01 -8.74 2.79
C ASP A 66 -5.94 -8.88 3.90
N SER A 67 -6.32 -8.59 5.15
CA SER A 67 -5.37 -8.51 6.26
C SER A 67 -4.79 -9.87 6.63
N ALA A 68 -5.59 -10.95 6.53
CA ALA A 68 -5.14 -12.30 6.84
C ALA A 68 -4.03 -12.75 5.88
N GLU A 69 -4.25 -12.54 4.58
CA GLU A 69 -3.29 -12.85 3.52
C GLU A 69 -2.03 -11.99 3.66
N TRP A 70 -2.16 -10.70 3.98
CA TRP A 70 -1.00 -9.86 4.26
C TRP A 70 -0.19 -10.31 5.48
N LEU A 71 -0.85 -10.73 6.56
CA LEU A 71 -0.16 -11.26 7.74
C LEU A 71 0.61 -12.54 7.42
N GLU A 72 0.06 -13.41 6.58
CA GLU A 72 0.73 -14.61 6.12
C GLU A 72 1.95 -14.29 5.23
N ILE A 73 1.77 -13.40 4.23
CA ILE A 73 2.87 -12.91 3.38
C ILE A 73 3.99 -12.31 4.22
N LEU A 74 3.66 -11.47 5.22
CA LEU A 74 4.64 -10.85 6.11
C LEU A 74 5.31 -11.89 7.02
N SER A 75 4.60 -12.94 7.43
CA SER A 75 5.16 -14.06 8.20
C SER A 75 6.20 -14.84 7.41
N GLU A 76 5.87 -15.24 6.18
CA GLU A 76 6.81 -15.95 5.32
C GLU A 76 8.01 -15.07 4.91
N ALA A 77 7.76 -13.79 4.63
CA ALA A 77 8.84 -12.85 4.35
C ALA A 77 9.80 -12.71 5.53
N LYS A 78 9.29 -12.60 6.77
CA LYS A 78 10.10 -12.49 7.99
C LYS A 78 10.99 -13.72 8.22
N LYS A 79 10.49 -14.91 7.89
CA LYS A 79 11.28 -16.16 7.97
C LYS A 79 12.41 -16.20 6.95
N LEU A 80 12.19 -15.60 5.77
CA LEU A 80 13.14 -15.64 4.67
C LEU A 80 14.25 -14.60 4.81
N ASP A 81 13.88 -13.33 4.98
CA ASP A 81 14.81 -12.22 5.01
C ASP A 81 14.16 -10.95 5.61
N ALA A 82 14.88 -10.31 6.54
CA ALA A 82 14.37 -9.15 7.26
C ALA A 82 14.18 -7.90 6.36
N ASP A 83 14.95 -7.76 5.29
CA ASP A 83 14.83 -6.66 4.33
C ASP A 83 13.61 -6.86 3.41
N ILE A 84 13.33 -8.10 2.98
CA ILE A 84 12.07 -8.43 2.28
C ILE A 84 10.87 -8.07 3.16
N TYR A 85 10.88 -8.51 4.43
CA TYR A 85 9.83 -8.19 5.39
C TYR A 85 9.63 -6.68 5.52
N ALA A 86 10.71 -5.92 5.75
CA ALA A 86 10.62 -4.47 5.95
C ALA A 86 10.05 -3.76 4.72
N LYS A 87 10.45 -4.17 3.51
CA LYS A 87 9.96 -3.59 2.26
C LYS A 87 8.49 -3.93 2.00
N LEU A 88 8.07 -5.17 2.25
CA LEU A 88 6.65 -5.55 2.14
C LEU A 88 5.79 -4.84 3.19
N TYR A 89 6.29 -4.72 4.41
CA TYR A 89 5.63 -3.98 5.49
C TYR A 89 5.43 -2.50 5.10
N TYR A 90 6.47 -1.89 4.53
CA TYR A 90 6.39 -0.52 4.01
C TYR A 90 5.37 -0.40 2.87
N VAL A 91 5.37 -1.34 1.92
CA VAL A 91 4.44 -1.34 0.78
C VAL A 91 2.99 -1.53 1.24
N ARG A 92 2.71 -2.48 2.14
CA ARG A 92 1.39 -2.64 2.75
C ARG A 92 0.99 -1.39 3.51
N GLY A 93 1.89 -0.92 4.38
CA GLY A 93 1.68 0.27 5.20
C GLY A 93 1.44 1.53 4.38
N GLY A 94 1.97 1.63 3.16
CA GLY A 94 1.70 2.73 2.23
C GLY A 94 0.27 2.76 1.69
N GLY A 95 -0.45 1.65 1.78
CA GLY A 95 -1.81 1.49 1.26
C GLY A 95 -1.84 0.62 0.01
N THR A 96 -1.35 -0.60 0.12
CA THR A 96 -1.37 -1.59 -0.96
C THR A 96 -2.29 -2.74 -0.57
N VAL A 97 -3.14 -3.15 -1.52
CA VAL A 97 -4.10 -4.23 -1.34
C VAL A 97 -3.78 -5.40 -2.26
N LEU A 98 -4.23 -6.59 -1.87
CA LEU A 98 -4.16 -7.80 -2.69
C LEU A 98 -5.41 -7.92 -3.54
N ILE A 99 -5.22 -8.10 -4.85
CA ILE A 99 -6.29 -8.40 -5.78
C ILE A 99 -6.09 -9.82 -6.30
N PRO A 100 -7.10 -10.71 -6.21
CA PRO A 100 -6.99 -12.05 -6.76
C PRO A 100 -6.63 -12.04 -8.24
N ASP A 101 -5.69 -12.89 -8.64
CA ASP A 101 -5.23 -13.04 -10.01
C ASP A 101 -5.10 -14.54 -10.37
N PRO A 102 -5.74 -15.02 -11.44
CA PRO A 102 -5.72 -16.45 -11.79
C PRO A 102 -4.33 -17.02 -12.12
N LYS A 103 -3.37 -16.17 -12.49
CA LYS A 103 -2.02 -16.60 -12.89
C LYS A 103 -1.04 -16.55 -11.72
N PHE A 104 -1.23 -15.60 -10.82
CA PHE A 104 -0.27 -15.29 -9.76
C PHE A 104 -0.80 -15.52 -8.34
N GLY A 105 -2.06 -15.92 -8.19
CA GLY A 105 -2.76 -15.95 -6.90
C GLY A 105 -3.23 -14.55 -6.51
N PHE A 106 -2.29 -13.62 -6.31
CA PHE A 106 -2.58 -12.21 -6.05
C PHE A 106 -1.66 -11.26 -6.81
N VAL A 107 -2.14 -10.05 -7.04
CA VAL A 107 -1.35 -8.90 -7.50
C VAL A 107 -1.48 -7.72 -6.54
N PHE A 108 -0.41 -6.93 -6.43
CA PHE A 108 -0.39 -5.74 -5.58
C PHE A 108 -1.03 -4.55 -6.29
N GLN A 109 -2.04 -3.95 -5.68
CA GLN A 109 -2.70 -2.76 -6.18
C GLN A 109 -2.60 -1.61 -5.18
N PRO A 110 -2.15 -0.41 -5.60
CA PRO A 110 -2.10 0.74 -4.71
C PRO A 110 -3.49 1.35 -4.54
N VAL A 111 -3.84 1.70 -3.30
CA VAL A 111 -4.90 2.64 -2.98
C VAL A 111 -4.31 4.04 -3.04
N ILE A 112 -4.83 4.88 -3.95
CA ILE A 112 -4.39 6.28 -4.09
C ILE A 112 -5.31 7.18 -3.27
N GLY A 113 -4.74 8.10 -2.50
CA GLY A 113 -5.48 9.15 -1.79
C GLY A 113 -5.13 9.28 -0.32
N LYS A 114 -5.99 9.97 0.43
CA LYS A 114 -5.72 10.46 1.80
C LYS A 114 -5.13 9.41 2.74
N ASN A 115 -5.64 8.18 2.70
CA ASN A 115 -5.20 7.11 3.59
C ASN A 115 -4.19 6.16 2.92
N GLY A 116 -3.90 6.29 1.64
CA GLY A 116 -3.02 5.39 0.89
C GLY A 116 -1.76 6.10 0.38
N TRP A 117 -1.35 5.71 -0.83
CA TRP A 117 -0.25 6.32 -1.55
C TRP A 117 -0.66 7.71 -2.06
N SER A 118 0.25 8.68 -2.00
CA SER A 118 -0.01 10.04 -2.51
C SER A 118 -0.15 10.05 -4.02
N SER A 119 0.59 9.17 -4.71
CA SER A 119 0.54 9.03 -6.16
C SER A 119 0.94 7.62 -6.59
N ARG A 120 0.53 7.24 -7.81
CA ARG A 120 0.97 6.00 -8.47
C ARG A 120 2.49 6.01 -8.72
N GLN A 121 3.10 7.17 -8.92
CA GLN A 121 4.55 7.30 -9.10
C GLN A 121 5.30 6.90 -7.83
N LEU A 122 4.87 7.40 -6.66
CA LEU A 122 5.50 7.07 -5.39
C LEU A 122 5.36 5.58 -5.06
N TYR A 123 4.18 5.00 -5.32
CA TYR A 123 3.99 3.55 -5.25
C TYR A 123 4.98 2.81 -6.16
N GLY A 124 5.12 3.23 -7.42
CA GLY A 124 6.05 2.64 -8.37
C GLY A 124 7.48 2.63 -7.84
N GLN A 125 7.96 3.76 -7.31
CA GLN A 125 9.29 3.87 -6.69
C GLN A 125 9.45 2.93 -5.49
N ALA A 126 8.45 2.82 -4.63
CA ALA A 126 8.47 1.89 -3.51
C ALA A 126 8.55 0.43 -3.97
N THR A 127 7.75 0.05 -4.96
CA THR A 127 7.74 -1.32 -5.48
C THR A 127 8.98 -1.69 -6.29
N GLN A 128 9.70 -0.71 -6.87
CA GLN A 128 10.99 -0.98 -7.51
C GLN A 128 12.00 -1.59 -6.55
N LEU A 129 11.91 -1.26 -5.25
CA LEU A 129 12.77 -1.84 -4.20
C LEU A 129 12.52 -3.34 -4.00
N LEU A 130 11.38 -3.85 -4.44
CA LEU A 130 11.02 -5.27 -4.38
C LEU A 130 11.59 -6.07 -5.56
N ASN A 131 12.05 -5.43 -6.64
CA ASN A 131 12.47 -6.12 -7.86
C ASN A 131 13.62 -7.11 -7.61
N THR A 132 14.54 -6.77 -6.70
CA THR A 132 15.65 -7.64 -6.29
C THR A 132 15.17 -8.95 -5.66
N TYR A 133 13.95 -8.97 -5.12
CA TYR A 133 13.35 -10.10 -4.42
C TYR A 133 12.11 -10.66 -5.15
N ALA A 134 11.88 -10.25 -6.40
CA ALA A 134 10.65 -10.57 -7.12
C ALA A 134 10.35 -12.07 -7.13
N ALA A 135 11.33 -12.92 -7.42
CA ALA A 135 11.14 -14.38 -7.44
C ALA A 135 10.73 -14.94 -6.06
N ALA A 136 11.35 -14.46 -4.98
CA ALA A 136 11.02 -14.87 -3.63
C ALA A 136 9.61 -14.42 -3.21
N ILE A 137 9.26 -13.17 -3.53
CA ILE A 137 7.94 -12.60 -3.23
C ILE A 137 6.86 -13.35 -4.01
N MET A 138 7.08 -13.63 -5.29
CA MET A 138 6.14 -14.39 -6.12
C MET A 138 5.90 -15.81 -5.56
N ARG A 139 6.94 -16.45 -5.01
CA ARG A 139 6.79 -17.76 -4.35
C ARG A 139 5.91 -17.65 -3.11
N ILE A 140 6.17 -16.66 -2.24
CA ILE A 140 5.36 -16.41 -1.04
C ILE A 140 3.90 -16.15 -1.42
N ILE A 141 3.65 -15.30 -2.41
CA ILE A 141 2.30 -14.99 -2.87
C ILE A 141 1.59 -16.22 -3.42
N ALA A 142 2.28 -17.07 -4.20
CA ALA A 142 1.72 -18.29 -4.74
C ALA A 142 1.32 -19.28 -3.64
N GLU A 143 2.14 -19.42 -2.60
CA GLU A 143 1.84 -20.26 -1.44
C GLU A 143 0.57 -19.80 -0.71
N VAL A 144 0.40 -18.49 -0.52
CA VAL A 144 -0.78 -17.90 0.13
C VAL A 144 -2.03 -17.93 -0.76
N GLY A 145 -1.88 -17.84 -2.09
CA GLY A 145 -3.00 -17.79 -3.04
C GLY A 145 -3.54 -19.15 -3.51
N SER A 146 -2.98 -20.28 -3.06
CA SER A 146 -3.30 -21.62 -3.58
C SER A 146 -4.49 -22.32 -2.88
N PHE A 147 -5.54 -21.58 -2.50
CA PHE A 147 -6.74 -22.13 -1.83
C PHE A 147 -7.90 -22.41 -2.78
#